data_AF-A0A6S7GE63-F1
#
_entry.id   AF-A0A6S7GE63-F1
#
_cell.length_a   1.000
_cell.length_b   1.000
_cell.length_c   1.000
_cell.angle_alpha   90.00
_cell.angle_beta   90.00
_cell.angle_gamma   90.00
#
_symmetry.space_group_name_H-M   'P 1'
#
loop_
_entity.id
_entity.type
_entity.pdbx_description
1 polymer ?
#
loop_
_entity_poly.entity_id
_entity_poly.type
_entity_poly.pdbx_seq_one_letter_code
_entity_poly.pdbx_strand_id
1 'polypeptide(L)'
;MVLLQRKYIANIVPVYKKAEKDQVENCGPIALLSIISKVLERCVLRSNRDHLVVLINNSQHGFIPGKSCTSHLVEVHDYIGSLLDAGKQTDVICMDMSKAFDKVNHQILIHKLYNCFGISGSLLGWFSSYLLNRRQRVTVLGATSSEKPVLSGVSQGSILGPILFILYVNDLPDVVNNAKVASFADDTKLFKCVDSHIDGASIQSDLDNLEEWSTSSGLVFNQNKCKCQRITRKKTIPPNSPTPSKTKPLQ
;
A
#
# COMPACT_ATOMS: atom_id res chain seq x y z
N MET A 1 31.25 -16.79 8.46
CA MET A 1 30.06 -15.93 8.67
C MET A 1 30.41 -14.42 8.66
N VAL A 2 31.35 -13.97 7.80
CA VAL A 2 31.84 -12.57 7.75
C VAL A 2 31.62 -11.92 6.36
N LEU A 3 31.31 -12.72 5.33
CA LEU A 3 31.10 -12.23 3.95
C LEU A 3 29.69 -11.68 3.67
N LEU A 4 28.79 -11.65 4.66
CA LEU A 4 27.41 -11.15 4.50
C LEU A 4 27.21 -9.71 5.00
N GLN A 5 28.10 -9.16 5.83
CA GLN A 5 27.92 -7.81 6.40
C GLN A 5 28.17 -6.67 5.40
N ARG A 6 28.92 -6.90 4.31
CA ARG A 6 29.10 -5.92 3.23
C ARG A 6 28.02 -5.97 2.14
N LYS A 7 27.05 -6.90 2.19
CA LYS A 7 26.18 -7.26 1.06
C LYS A 7 24.91 -6.41 0.88
N TYR A 8 24.57 -5.50 1.81
CA TYR A 8 23.26 -4.84 1.80
C TYR A 8 23.32 -3.31 1.94
N ILE A 9 24.35 -2.67 1.38
CA ILE A 9 24.35 -1.22 1.19
C ILE A 9 23.60 -0.92 -0.12
N ALA A 10 22.46 -0.22 -0.02
CA ALA A 10 21.73 0.27 -1.17
C ALA A 10 22.25 1.66 -1.58
N ASN A 11 22.59 1.82 -2.87
CA ASN A 11 22.84 3.15 -3.43
C ASN A 11 21.50 3.75 -3.86
N ILE A 12 21.12 4.83 -3.21
CA ILE A 12 19.91 5.58 -3.53
C ILE A 12 20.26 6.62 -4.58
N VAL A 13 19.62 6.51 -5.74
CA VAL A 13 19.70 7.53 -6.78
C VAL A 13 18.39 8.31 -6.79
N PRO A 14 18.43 9.63 -6.55
CA PRO A 14 17.23 10.46 -6.62
C PRO A 14 16.73 10.56 -8.06
N VAL A 15 15.46 10.21 -8.30
CA VAL A 15 14.78 10.42 -9.58
C VAL A 15 13.65 11.44 -9.39
N TYR A 16 13.72 12.55 -10.11
CA TYR A 16 12.73 13.62 -10.00
C TYR A 16 11.45 13.26 -10.75
N LYS A 17 10.30 13.28 -10.06
CA LYS A 17 8.99 12.95 -10.63
C LYS A 17 8.27 14.15 -11.28
N LYS A 18 8.69 15.39 -10.99
CA LYS A 18 8.10 16.65 -11.49
C LYS A 18 9.20 17.65 -11.89
N ALA A 19 8.82 18.70 -12.63
CA ALA A 19 9.73 19.70 -13.17
C ALA A 19 10.46 20.55 -12.11
N GLU A 20 9.86 20.72 -10.92
CA GLU A 20 10.46 21.45 -9.79
C GLU A 20 11.43 20.54 -9.02
N LYS A 21 12.74 20.76 -9.25
CA LYS A 21 13.84 19.91 -8.78
C LYS A 21 14.34 20.22 -7.36
N ASP A 22 13.77 21.23 -6.72
CA ASP A 22 14.35 21.83 -5.51
C ASP A 22 13.71 21.29 -4.21
N GLN A 23 12.66 20.48 -4.33
CA GLN A 23 11.96 19.86 -3.19
C GLN A 23 12.26 18.37 -3.11
N VAL A 24 12.83 17.93 -1.97
CA VAL A 24 13.14 16.51 -1.70
C VAL A 24 11.88 15.64 -1.75
N GLU A 25 10.72 16.22 -1.45
CA GLU A 25 9.40 15.55 -1.49
C GLU A 25 8.96 15.14 -2.91
N ASN A 26 9.50 15.80 -3.94
CA ASN A 26 9.24 15.48 -5.35
C ASN A 26 10.19 14.42 -5.91
N CYS A 27 11.11 13.92 -5.09
CA CYS A 27 12.05 12.88 -5.48
C CYS A 27 11.51 11.49 -5.14
N GLY A 28 11.50 10.60 -6.13
CA GLY A 28 11.36 9.16 -5.93
C GLY A 28 12.74 8.52 -5.79
N PRO A 29 13.18 8.11 -4.60
CA PRO A 29 14.46 7.44 -4.44
C PRO A 29 14.40 6.03 -5.07
N ILE A 30 15.26 5.74 -6.04
CA ILE A 30 15.42 4.36 -6.54
C ILE A 30 16.62 3.71 -5.84
N ALA A 31 16.39 2.57 -5.21
CA ALA A 31 17.44 1.76 -4.63
C ALA A 31 18.09 0.88 -5.70
N LEU A 32 19.34 1.18 -6.03
CA LEU A 32 20.17 0.31 -6.86
C LEU A 32 20.72 -0.83 -6.02
N LEU A 33 19.97 -1.92 -5.97
CA LEU A 33 20.39 -3.18 -5.34
C LEU A 33 21.40 -3.92 -6.22
N SER A 34 22.33 -4.63 -5.57
CA SER A 34 23.31 -5.47 -6.27
C SER A 34 22.62 -6.55 -7.12
N ILE A 35 23.25 -6.93 -8.23
CA ILE A 35 22.74 -7.99 -9.11
C ILE A 35 22.53 -9.29 -8.32
N ILE A 36 23.46 -9.62 -7.43
CA ILE A 36 23.36 -10.80 -6.56
C ILE A 36 22.11 -10.73 -5.67
N SER A 37 21.81 -9.57 -5.08
CA SER A 37 20.58 -9.37 -4.30
C SER A 37 19.34 -9.62 -5.16
N LYS A 38 19.28 -9.04 -6.37
CA LYS A 38 18.16 -9.23 -7.29
C LYS A 38 17.97 -10.69 -7.72
N VAL A 39 19.07 -11.43 -7.96
CA VAL A 39 18.98 -12.86 -8.29
C VAL A 39 18.39 -13.65 -7.12
N LEU A 40 18.87 -13.39 -5.89
CA LEU A 40 18.33 -14.05 -4.69
C LEU A 40 16.86 -13.73 -4.45
N GLU A 41 16.48 -12.45 -4.53
CA GLU A 41 15.08 -12.01 -4.42
C GLU A 41 14.19 -12.72 -5.43
N ARG A 42 14.66 -12.85 -6.68
CA ARG A 42 13.93 -13.55 -7.73
C ARG A 42 13.78 -15.05 -7.45
N CYS A 43 14.83 -15.71 -6.96
CA CYS A 43 14.75 -17.12 -6.58
C CYS A 43 13.74 -17.33 -5.45
N VAL A 44 13.81 -16.53 -4.39
CA VAL A 44 12.88 -16.61 -3.25
C VAL A 44 11.45 -16.33 -3.68
N LEU A 45 11.22 -15.28 -4.47
CA LEU A 45 9.89 -14.97 -5.00
C LEU A 45 9.36 -16.13 -5.83
N ARG A 46 10.14 -16.64 -6.78
CA ARG A 46 9.71 -17.71 -7.68
C ARG A 46 9.32 -18.97 -6.92
N SER A 47 10.07 -19.36 -5.89
CA SER A 47 9.79 -20.58 -5.13
C SER A 47 8.56 -20.47 -4.24
N ASN A 48 8.14 -19.26 -3.84
CA ASN A 48 7.05 -19.06 -2.89
C ASN A 48 5.81 -18.39 -3.51
N ARG A 49 5.89 -17.93 -4.76
CA ARG A 49 4.86 -17.08 -5.38
C ARG A 49 3.48 -17.71 -5.32
N ASP A 50 3.35 -18.96 -5.76
CA ASP A 50 2.05 -19.60 -5.91
C ASP A 50 1.37 -19.79 -4.55
N HIS A 51 2.16 -20.09 -3.51
CA HIS A 51 1.66 -20.16 -2.14
C HIS A 51 1.27 -18.80 -1.57
N LEU A 52 2.06 -17.74 -1.83
CA LEU A 52 1.74 -16.40 -1.33
C LEU A 52 0.50 -15.80 -2.00
N VAL A 53 0.34 -16.02 -3.31
CA VAL A 53 -0.76 -15.41 -4.09
C VAL A 53 -2.13 -15.92 -3.63
N VAL A 54 -2.25 -17.19 -3.23
CA VAL A 54 -3.52 -17.74 -2.73
C VAL A 54 -3.92 -17.21 -1.35
N LEU A 55 -2.98 -16.62 -0.60
CA LEU A 55 -3.24 -16.02 0.71
C LEU A 55 -3.60 -14.53 0.62
N ILE A 56 -3.47 -13.93 -0.57
CA ILE A 56 -3.74 -12.51 -0.77
C ILE A 56 -5.23 -12.28 -0.93
N ASN A 57 -5.75 -11.24 -0.26
CA ASN A 57 -7.14 -10.85 -0.32
C ASN A 57 -7.57 -10.56 -1.77
N ASN A 58 -8.75 -11.05 -2.16
CA ASN A 58 -9.26 -10.95 -3.52
C ASN A 58 -9.52 -9.50 -3.97
N SER A 59 -9.68 -8.56 -3.05
CA SER A 59 -9.79 -7.12 -3.37
C SER A 59 -8.50 -6.51 -3.92
N GLN A 60 -7.34 -7.17 -3.80
CA GLN A 60 -6.07 -6.66 -4.32
C GLN A 60 -5.87 -7.06 -5.80
N HIS A 61 -5.63 -6.07 -6.66
CA HIS A 61 -5.35 -6.24 -8.09
C HIS A 61 -3.92 -5.86 -8.49
N GLY A 62 -3.24 -5.05 -7.68
CA GLY A 62 -1.87 -4.62 -7.94
C GLY A 62 -0.88 -5.75 -7.74
N PHE A 63 0.06 -5.91 -8.67
CA PHE A 63 1.13 -6.94 -8.65
C PHE A 63 0.67 -8.40 -8.47
N ILE A 64 -0.62 -8.69 -8.67
CA ILE A 64 -1.17 -10.05 -8.61
C ILE A 64 -1.21 -10.65 -10.03
N PRO A 65 -0.71 -11.89 -10.24
CA PRO A 65 -0.82 -12.56 -11.54
C PRO A 65 -2.28 -12.65 -11.99
N GLY A 66 -2.55 -12.34 -13.26
CA GLY A 66 -3.90 -12.41 -13.82
C GLY A 66 -4.81 -11.22 -13.45
N LYS A 67 -4.37 -10.31 -12.58
CA LYS A 67 -5.05 -9.04 -12.31
C LYS A 67 -4.28 -7.86 -12.89
N SER A 68 -5.02 -6.80 -13.18
CA SER A 68 -4.53 -5.59 -13.80
C SER A 68 -5.34 -4.38 -13.36
N CYS A 69 -4.86 -3.18 -13.72
CA CYS A 69 -5.62 -1.94 -13.54
C CYS A 69 -6.99 -2.03 -14.23
N THR A 70 -7.08 -2.72 -15.38
CA THR A 70 -8.35 -2.96 -16.07
C THR A 70 -9.29 -3.84 -15.24
N SER A 71 -8.81 -4.93 -14.64
CA SER A 71 -9.67 -5.78 -13.79
C SER A 71 -10.21 -5.02 -12.58
N HIS A 72 -9.37 -4.18 -11.97
CA HIS A 72 -9.75 -3.29 -10.87
C HIS A 72 -10.84 -2.31 -11.32
N LEU A 73 -10.65 -1.68 -12.48
CA LEU A 73 -11.60 -0.73 -13.04
C LEU A 73 -12.93 -1.39 -13.36
N VAL A 74 -12.90 -2.57 -13.99
CA VAL A 74 -14.09 -3.35 -14.35
C VAL A 74 -14.92 -3.69 -13.11
N GLU A 75 -14.30 -4.18 -12.04
CA GLU A 75 -15.02 -4.49 -10.80
C GLU A 75 -15.76 -3.28 -10.22
N VAL A 76 -15.05 -2.14 -10.11
CA VAL A 76 -15.63 -0.91 -9.56
C VAL A 76 -16.73 -0.36 -10.48
N HIS A 77 -16.50 -0.36 -11.80
CA HIS A 77 -17.48 0.15 -12.77
C HIS A 77 -18.70 -0.75 -12.90
N ASP A 78 -18.55 -2.07 -12.85
CA ASP A 78 -19.66 -3.01 -12.89
C ASP A 78 -20.61 -2.80 -11.69
N TYR A 79 -20.03 -2.64 -10.50
CA TYR A 79 -20.80 -2.31 -9.30
C TYR A 79 -21.55 -0.98 -9.45
N ILE A 80 -20.85 0.09 -9.85
CA ILE A 80 -21.46 1.41 -10.03
C ILE A 80 -22.55 1.37 -11.11
N GLY A 81 -22.28 0.71 -12.24
CA GLY A 81 -23.22 0.58 -13.36
C GLY A 81 -24.52 -0.10 -12.94
N SER A 82 -24.40 -1.25 -12.26
CA SER A 82 -25.57 -2.00 -11.76
C SER A 82 -26.47 -1.14 -10.84
N LEU A 83 -25.87 -0.31 -9.99
CA LEU A 83 -26.62 0.58 -9.10
C LEU A 83 -27.23 1.77 -9.83
N LEU A 84 -26.53 2.34 -10.80
CA LEU A 84 -27.06 3.43 -11.63
C LEU A 84 -28.26 2.97 -12.47
N ASP A 85 -28.23 1.75 -12.98
CA ASP A 85 -29.35 1.17 -13.72
C ASP A 85 -30.55 0.88 -12.81
N ALA A 86 -30.31 0.57 -11.54
CA ALA A 86 -31.33 0.50 -10.50
C ALA A 86 -31.80 1.87 -9.98
N GLY A 87 -31.31 2.98 -10.53
CA GLY A 87 -31.66 4.35 -10.08
C GLY A 87 -31.11 4.72 -8.70
N LYS A 88 -30.13 3.96 -8.20
CA LYS A 88 -29.49 4.16 -6.90
C LYS A 88 -28.26 5.05 -7.00
N GLN A 89 -27.74 5.42 -5.84
CA GLN A 89 -26.53 6.21 -5.68
C GLN A 89 -25.40 5.37 -5.12
N THR A 90 -24.17 5.64 -5.57
CA THR A 90 -22.94 5.06 -5.02
C THR A 90 -22.03 6.17 -4.52
N ASP A 91 -21.52 6.05 -3.30
CA ASP A 91 -20.40 6.88 -2.84
C ASP A 91 -19.11 6.05 -2.97
N VAL A 92 -18.09 6.64 -3.59
CA VAL A 92 -16.76 6.06 -3.84
C VAL A 92 -15.73 6.91 -3.12
N ILE A 93 -14.95 6.31 -2.24
CA ILE A 93 -13.88 6.96 -1.50
C ILE A 93 -12.55 6.40 -2.00
N CYS A 94 -11.77 7.27 -2.65
CA CYS A 94 -10.40 6.99 -3.03
C CYS A 94 -9.49 7.38 -1.86
N MET A 95 -8.74 6.41 -1.36
CA MET A 95 -7.74 6.60 -0.31
C MET A 95 -6.32 6.54 -0.88
N ASP A 96 -5.47 7.46 -0.43
CA ASP A 96 -4.06 7.57 -0.82
C ASP A 96 -3.20 7.42 0.43
N MET A 97 -2.24 6.49 0.41
CA MET A 97 -1.30 6.29 1.53
C MET A 97 -0.05 7.15 1.35
N SER A 98 0.37 7.84 2.41
CA SER A 98 1.55 8.70 2.37
C SER A 98 2.84 7.88 2.36
N LYS A 99 3.55 7.87 1.22
CA LYS A 99 4.85 7.19 1.05
C LYS A 99 4.77 5.70 1.45
N ALA A 100 3.75 5.01 0.97
CA ALA A 100 3.37 3.67 1.42
C ALA A 100 4.55 2.67 1.47
N PHE A 101 5.31 2.57 0.38
CA PHE A 101 6.47 1.67 0.29
C PHE A 101 7.60 2.04 1.25
N ASP A 102 7.80 3.32 1.56
CA ASP A 102 8.88 3.79 2.46
C ASP A 102 8.53 3.61 3.95
N LYS A 103 7.24 3.48 4.26
CA LYS A 103 6.70 3.47 5.63
C LYS A 103 6.45 2.08 6.21
N VAL A 104 6.57 1.03 5.40
CA VAL A 104 6.41 -0.37 5.87
C VAL A 104 7.30 -0.67 7.08
N ASN A 105 6.71 -0.96 8.23
CA ASN A 105 7.47 -1.31 9.43
C ASN A 105 8.00 -2.75 9.31
N HIS A 106 9.32 -2.93 9.43
CA HIS A 106 9.94 -4.25 9.25
C HIS A 106 9.50 -5.27 10.30
N GLN A 107 9.30 -4.84 11.55
CA GLN A 107 8.88 -5.75 12.63
C GLN A 107 7.45 -6.21 12.44
N ILE A 108 6.55 -5.28 12.07
CA ILE A 108 5.15 -5.62 11.75
C ILE A 108 5.10 -6.55 10.53
N LEU A 109 5.89 -6.28 9.49
CA LEU A 109 5.95 -7.15 8.31
C LEU A 109 6.41 -8.57 8.69
N ILE A 110 7.51 -8.70 9.42
CA ILE A 110 8.03 -10.01 9.86
C ILE A 110 6.98 -10.73 10.74
N HIS A 111 6.32 -10.01 11.64
CA HIS A 111 5.25 -10.55 12.48
C HIS A 111 4.08 -11.09 11.64
N LYS A 112 3.63 -10.34 10.62
CA LYS A 112 2.58 -10.77 9.69
C LYS A 112 3.00 -11.99 8.87
N LEU A 113 4.23 -12.01 8.34
CA LEU A 113 4.76 -13.16 7.60
C LEU A 113 4.67 -14.45 8.42
N TYR A 114 4.99 -14.38 9.72
CA TYR A 114 4.90 -15.53 10.61
C TYR A 114 3.46 -15.89 11.00
N ASN A 115 2.72 -14.95 11.61
CA ASN A 115 1.44 -15.24 12.24
C ASN A 115 0.25 -15.32 11.27
N CYS A 116 0.28 -14.56 10.18
CA CYS A 116 -0.82 -14.48 9.23
C CYS A 116 -0.61 -15.39 8.01
N PHE A 117 0.65 -15.54 7.58
CA PHE A 117 1.00 -16.29 6.36
C PHE A 117 1.73 -17.61 6.61
N GLY A 118 2.00 -17.97 7.88
CA GLY A 118 2.63 -19.25 8.25
C GLY A 118 4.08 -19.39 7.80
N ILE A 119 4.75 -18.31 7.39
CA ILE A 119 6.14 -18.35 6.93
C ILE A 119 7.04 -18.48 8.15
N SER A 120 7.76 -19.59 8.24
CA SER A 120 8.57 -19.93 9.41
C SER A 120 9.95 -20.49 9.04
N GLY A 121 10.75 -20.84 10.05
CA GLY A 121 12.04 -21.48 9.87
C GLY A 121 13.07 -20.64 9.10
N SER A 122 13.80 -21.29 8.21
CA SER A 122 14.90 -20.66 7.44
C SER A 122 14.40 -19.57 6.49
N LEU A 123 13.18 -19.69 5.96
CA LEU A 123 12.60 -18.69 5.07
C LEU A 123 12.27 -17.40 5.82
N LEU A 124 11.66 -17.50 7.01
CA LEU A 124 11.45 -16.33 7.86
C LEU A 124 12.78 -15.70 8.29
N GLY A 125 13.77 -16.52 8.66
CA GLY A 125 15.12 -16.05 8.97
C GLY A 125 15.76 -15.29 7.80
N TRP A 126 15.53 -15.74 6.57
CA TRP A 126 15.97 -15.05 5.37
C TRP A 126 15.25 -13.70 5.18
N PHE A 127 13.92 -13.64 5.33
CA PHE A 127 13.18 -12.37 5.26
C PHE A 127 13.61 -11.38 6.35
N SER A 128 13.82 -11.86 7.57
CA SER A 128 14.34 -11.04 8.67
C SER A 128 15.73 -10.48 8.34
N SER A 129 16.64 -11.31 7.81
CA SER A 129 17.95 -10.85 7.35
C SER A 129 17.88 -9.92 6.13
N TYR A 130 16.87 -10.07 5.29
CA TYR A 130 16.65 -9.24 4.10
C TYR A 130 16.16 -7.83 4.48
N LEU A 131 15.29 -7.73 5.47
CA LEU A 131 14.66 -6.46 5.89
C LEU A 131 15.52 -5.68 6.90
N LEU A 132 16.07 -6.37 7.89
CA LEU A 132 16.74 -5.76 9.04
C LEU A 132 18.21 -5.44 8.77
N ASN A 133 18.77 -4.51 9.56
CA ASN A 133 20.18 -4.09 9.51
C ASN A 133 20.66 -3.61 8.13
N ARG A 134 19.72 -3.18 7.27
CA ARG A 134 20.04 -2.58 5.99
C ARG A 134 20.63 -1.19 6.18
N ARG A 135 21.55 -0.84 5.29
CA ARG A 135 22.13 0.50 5.20
C ARG A 135 21.93 1.06 3.80
N GLN A 136 21.79 2.36 3.73
CA GLN A 136 21.67 3.07 2.47
C GLN A 136 22.55 4.31 2.46
N ARG A 137 22.93 4.73 1.26
CA ARG A 137 23.65 5.97 1.01
C ARG A 137 23.15 6.59 -0.28
N VAL A 138 23.18 7.91 -0.37
CA VAL A 138 22.73 8.65 -1.54
C VAL A 138 23.91 8.90 -2.46
N THR A 139 23.77 8.60 -3.75
CA THR A 139 24.81 8.87 -4.75
C THR A 139 24.27 9.83 -5.81
N VAL A 140 24.95 10.96 -5.99
CA VAL A 140 24.61 12.00 -6.97
C VAL A 140 25.87 12.40 -7.72
N LEU A 141 25.85 12.29 -9.05
CA LEU A 141 26.96 12.69 -9.94
C LEU A 141 28.33 12.11 -9.51
N GLY A 142 28.35 10.86 -9.03
CA GLY A 142 29.56 10.17 -8.58
C GLY A 142 29.98 10.45 -7.12
N ALA A 143 29.43 11.48 -6.48
CA ALA A 143 29.63 11.73 -5.04
C ALA A 143 28.66 10.88 -4.20
N THR A 144 29.10 10.44 -3.02
CA THR A 144 28.31 9.55 -2.15
C THR A 144 28.22 10.10 -0.73
N SER A 145 27.03 10.05 -0.14
CA SER A 145 26.79 10.47 1.25
C SER A 145 27.35 9.47 2.27
N SER A 146 27.34 9.86 3.55
CA SER A 146 27.50 8.90 4.64
C SER A 146 26.38 7.87 4.64
N GLU A 147 26.68 6.68 5.15
CA GLU A 147 25.71 5.59 5.29
C GLU A 147 24.72 5.90 6.42
N LYS A 148 23.45 5.59 6.18
CA LYS A 148 22.38 5.66 7.17
C LYS A 148 21.65 4.32 7.26
N PRO A 149 21.20 3.91 8.46
CA PRO A 149 20.37 2.71 8.60
C PRO A 149 19.01 2.91 7.92
N VAL A 150 18.47 1.83 7.36
CA VAL A 150 17.10 1.78 6.82
C VAL A 150 16.21 1.19 7.90
N LEU A 151 15.38 2.04 8.53
CA LEU A 151 14.55 1.66 9.67
C LEU A 151 13.14 1.20 9.27
N SER A 152 12.70 1.57 8.07
CA SER A 152 11.40 1.21 7.51
C SER A 152 11.48 1.12 5.99
N GLY A 153 10.42 0.57 5.42
CA GLY A 153 10.17 0.54 4.01
C GLY A 153 10.72 -0.68 3.29
N VAL A 154 10.06 -0.99 2.19
CA VAL A 154 10.55 -1.90 1.16
C VAL A 154 11.16 -1.06 0.04
N SER A 155 12.36 -1.41 -0.40
CA SER A 155 13.13 -0.55 -1.30
C SER A 155 12.51 -0.48 -2.70
N GLN A 156 12.27 0.72 -3.21
CA GLN A 156 11.84 0.93 -4.59
C GLN A 156 12.93 0.43 -5.56
N GLY A 157 12.58 -0.53 -6.43
CA GLY A 157 13.53 -1.25 -7.28
C GLY A 157 13.90 -2.66 -6.79
N SER A 158 13.37 -3.07 -5.63
CA SER A 158 13.33 -4.47 -5.20
C SER A 158 12.36 -5.29 -6.05
N ILE A 159 12.70 -6.56 -6.26
CA ILE A 159 11.83 -7.57 -6.88
C ILE A 159 10.81 -8.08 -5.86
N LEU A 160 11.20 -8.21 -4.59
CA LEU A 160 10.30 -8.63 -3.49
C LEU A 160 9.46 -7.49 -2.91
N GLY A 161 9.91 -6.24 -3.05
CA GLY A 161 9.23 -5.09 -2.45
C GLY A 161 7.72 -5.03 -2.73
N PRO A 162 7.26 -5.20 -3.99
CA PRO A 162 5.84 -5.21 -4.32
C PRO A 162 5.02 -6.27 -3.58
N ILE A 163 5.48 -7.54 -3.55
CA ILE A 163 4.73 -8.60 -2.88
C ILE A 163 4.74 -8.43 -1.36
N LEU A 164 5.86 -7.97 -0.80
CA LEU A 164 5.98 -7.70 0.64
C LEU A 164 5.07 -6.56 1.07
N PHE A 165 4.91 -5.53 0.23
CA PHE A 165 3.94 -4.46 0.48
C PHE A 165 2.51 -4.99 0.49
N ILE A 166 2.14 -5.84 -0.48
CA ILE A 166 0.79 -6.42 -0.52
C ILE A 166 0.51 -7.27 0.71
N LEU A 167 1.44 -8.14 1.09
CA LEU A 167 1.31 -8.96 2.31
C LEU A 167 1.17 -8.07 3.56
N TYR A 168 1.81 -6.91 3.58
CA TYR A 168 1.71 -5.95 4.68
C TYR A 168 0.32 -5.33 4.83
N VAL A 169 -0.35 -5.03 3.72
CA VAL A 169 -1.68 -4.37 3.71
C VAL A 169 -2.83 -5.36 3.52
N ASN A 170 -2.56 -6.67 3.55
CA ASN A 170 -3.52 -7.70 3.18
C ASN A 170 -4.76 -7.79 4.09
N ASP A 171 -4.63 -7.30 5.32
CA ASP A 171 -5.65 -7.22 6.36
C ASP A 171 -6.45 -5.90 6.33
N LEU A 172 -6.07 -4.93 5.49
CA LEU A 172 -6.84 -3.68 5.32
C LEU A 172 -8.29 -3.94 4.93
N PRO A 173 -8.61 -4.81 3.96
CA PRO A 173 -10.00 -5.05 3.59
C PRO A 173 -10.83 -5.67 4.72
N ASP A 174 -10.19 -6.36 5.67
CA ASP A 174 -10.86 -7.08 6.74
C ASP A 174 -11.40 -6.15 7.84
N VAL A 175 -10.91 -4.90 7.91
CA VAL A 175 -11.44 -3.88 8.85
C VAL A 175 -12.61 -3.07 8.29
N VAL A 176 -12.91 -3.23 7.00
CA VAL A 176 -14.02 -2.58 6.30
C VAL A 176 -15.24 -3.50 6.33
N ASN A 177 -16.26 -3.12 7.08
CA ASN A 177 -17.40 -4.01 7.36
C ASN A 177 -18.61 -3.73 6.45
N ASN A 178 -18.73 -2.50 5.93
CA ASN A 178 -19.96 -2.04 5.30
C ASN A 178 -19.82 -1.77 3.80
N ALA A 179 -18.68 -1.24 3.37
CA ALA A 179 -18.37 -0.94 1.99
C ALA A 179 -17.62 -2.10 1.31
N LYS A 180 -17.63 -2.11 -0.03
CA LYS A 180 -16.70 -2.95 -0.79
C LYS A 180 -15.35 -2.26 -0.88
N VAL A 181 -14.29 -3.06 -0.92
CA VAL A 181 -12.91 -2.60 -1.08
C VAL A 181 -12.36 -3.16 -2.38
N ALA A 182 -11.72 -2.30 -3.16
CA ALA A 182 -10.83 -2.72 -4.25
C ALA A 182 -9.53 -1.92 -4.13
N SER A 183 -8.40 -2.61 -4.24
CA SER A 183 -7.06 -2.02 -4.11
C SER A 183 -6.20 -2.35 -5.32
N PHE A 184 -5.36 -1.39 -5.71
CA PHE A 184 -4.30 -1.58 -6.68
C PHE A 184 -3.00 -1.08 -6.06
N ALA A 185 -2.22 -2.00 -5.50
CA ALA A 185 -1.07 -1.68 -4.66
C ALA A 185 -1.48 -0.79 -3.48
N ASP A 186 -0.95 0.44 -3.39
CA ASP A 186 -1.22 1.42 -2.34
C ASP A 186 -2.51 2.23 -2.59
N ASP A 187 -3.01 2.28 -3.82
CA ASP A 187 -4.27 2.94 -4.14
C ASP A 187 -5.45 2.06 -3.69
N THR A 188 -6.27 2.54 -2.76
CA THR A 188 -7.44 1.81 -2.25
C THR A 188 -8.72 2.57 -2.49
N LYS A 189 -9.77 1.87 -2.93
CA LYS A 189 -11.11 2.42 -3.13
C LYS A 189 -12.10 1.70 -2.24
N LEU A 190 -12.86 2.47 -1.46
CA LEU A 190 -14.06 2.00 -0.80
C LEU A 190 -15.25 2.44 -1.65
N PHE A 191 -16.23 1.58 -1.84
CA PHE A 191 -17.43 1.94 -2.60
C PHE A 191 -18.66 1.22 -2.05
N LYS A 192 -19.75 1.97 -1.89
CA LYS A 192 -20.99 1.47 -1.30
C LYS A 192 -22.20 2.18 -1.90
N CYS A 193 -23.28 1.43 -2.06
CA CYS A 193 -24.62 1.97 -2.30
C CYS A 193 -25.06 2.84 -1.12
N VAL A 194 -25.56 4.05 -1.40
CA VAL A 194 -26.03 5.00 -0.37
C VAL A 194 -27.46 5.40 -0.70
N ASP A 195 -28.41 4.84 0.04
CA ASP A 195 -29.84 5.14 -0.12
C ASP A 195 -30.42 5.90 1.10
N SER A 196 -29.67 5.95 2.21
CA SER A 196 -30.11 6.56 3.47
C SER A 196 -28.97 7.24 4.26
N HIS A 197 -29.33 8.01 5.29
CA HIS A 197 -28.34 8.55 6.24
C HIS A 197 -27.61 7.46 7.04
N ILE A 198 -28.24 6.30 7.26
CA ILE A 198 -27.63 5.15 7.93
C ILE A 198 -26.46 4.62 7.08
N ASP A 199 -26.61 4.60 5.75
CA ASP A 199 -25.52 4.19 4.85
C ASP A 199 -24.34 5.16 4.93
N GLY A 200 -24.59 6.47 5.03
CA GLY A 200 -23.54 7.46 5.24
C GLY A 200 -22.78 7.24 6.56
N ALA A 201 -23.50 6.95 7.65
CA ALA A 201 -22.88 6.64 8.94
C ALA A 201 -22.08 5.33 8.90
N SER A 202 -22.54 4.32 8.16
CA SER A 202 -21.81 3.06 8.02
C SER A 202 -20.48 3.22 7.26
N ILE A 203 -20.44 4.09 6.25
CA ILE A 203 -19.20 4.44 5.54
C ILE A 203 -18.26 5.17 6.49
N GLN A 204 -18.78 6.10 7.31
CA GLN A 204 -17.96 6.79 8.31
C GLN A 204 -17.36 5.79 9.32
N SER A 205 -18.15 4.82 9.79
CA SER A 205 -17.64 3.76 10.67
C SER A 205 -16.51 2.95 10.02
N ASP A 206 -16.60 2.65 8.72
CA ASP A 206 -15.50 1.98 8.01
C ASP A 206 -14.25 2.88 7.91
N LEU A 207 -14.42 4.19 7.72
CA LEU A 207 -13.30 5.14 7.71
C LEU A 207 -12.63 5.24 9.08
N ASP A 208 -13.41 5.23 10.16
CA ASP A 208 -12.89 5.27 11.53
C ASP A 208 -12.07 4.00 11.82
N ASN A 209 -12.58 2.82 11.44
CA ASN A 209 -11.83 1.56 11.54
C ASN A 209 -10.51 1.59 10.74
N LEU A 210 -10.55 2.19 9.54
CA LEU A 210 -9.36 2.34 8.70
C LEU A 210 -8.36 3.33 9.30
N GLU A 211 -8.81 4.38 9.98
CA GLU A 211 -7.94 5.31 10.70
C GLU A 211 -7.23 4.60 11.86
N GLU A 212 -7.95 3.79 12.64
CA GLU A 212 -7.35 2.94 13.68
C GLU A 212 -6.35 1.93 13.11
N TRP A 213 -6.72 1.25 12.03
CA TRP A 213 -5.82 0.33 11.30
C TRP A 213 -4.58 1.05 10.74
N SER A 214 -4.74 2.29 10.25
CA SER A 214 -3.62 3.09 9.72
C SER A 214 -2.59 3.41 10.80
N THR A 215 -3.07 3.64 12.03
CA THR A 215 -2.24 3.90 13.19
C THR A 215 -1.49 2.65 13.63
N SER A 216 -2.20 1.52 13.74
CA SER A 216 -1.59 0.25 14.17
C SER A 216 -0.61 -0.32 13.14
N SER A 217 -0.91 -0.15 11.85
CA SER A 217 -0.03 -0.56 10.74
C SER A 217 1.09 0.47 10.46
N GLY A 218 1.01 1.68 10.99
CA GLY A 218 1.97 2.76 10.69
C GLY A 218 1.91 3.28 9.26
N LEU A 219 0.85 2.98 8.50
CA LEU A 219 0.62 3.47 7.13
C LEU A 219 -0.44 4.57 7.13
N VAL A 220 0.01 5.82 7.29
CA VAL A 220 -0.87 6.98 7.40
C VAL A 220 -1.47 7.39 6.05
N PHE A 221 -2.79 7.60 6.03
CA PHE A 221 -3.49 8.14 4.86
C PHE A 221 -3.21 9.64 4.64
N ASN A 222 -3.07 10.02 3.38
CA ASN A 222 -2.95 11.41 2.96
C ASN A 222 -4.33 12.05 2.80
N GLN A 223 -4.82 12.68 3.86
CA GLN A 223 -6.15 13.32 3.87
C GLN A 223 -6.37 14.31 2.70
N ASN A 224 -5.33 15.03 2.27
CA ASN A 224 -5.43 16.01 1.17
C ASN A 224 -5.63 15.35 -0.20
N LYS A 225 -5.14 14.11 -0.35
CA LYS A 225 -5.24 13.34 -1.57
C LYS A 225 -6.40 12.34 -1.56
N CYS A 226 -6.92 11.99 -0.40
CA CYS A 226 -8.16 11.24 -0.30
C CYS A 226 -9.32 12.04 -0.93
N LYS A 227 -10.19 11.36 -1.68
CA LYS A 227 -11.34 11.98 -2.37
C LYS A 227 -12.59 11.15 -2.15
N CYS A 228 -13.71 11.83 -1.91
CA CYS A 228 -15.03 11.23 -1.91
C CYS A 228 -15.76 11.68 -3.18
N GLN A 229 -16.26 10.73 -3.96
CA GLN A 229 -17.02 10.97 -5.18
C GLN A 229 -18.38 10.30 -5.07
N ARG A 230 -19.43 11.10 -5.22
CA ARG A 230 -20.81 10.63 -5.27
C ARG A 230 -21.25 10.45 -6.73
N ILE A 231 -21.74 9.27 -7.06
CA ILE A 231 -22.17 8.90 -8.41
C ILE A 231 -23.66 8.56 -8.36
N THR A 232 -24.48 9.35 -9.05
CA THR A 232 -25.94 9.23 -9.04
C THR A 232 -26.56 9.85 -10.30
N ARG A 233 -27.74 9.38 -10.70
CA ARG A 233 -28.58 10.03 -11.73
C ARG A 233 -29.61 11.00 -11.12
N LYS A 234 -29.71 11.08 -9.78
CA LYS A 234 -30.64 11.98 -9.08
C LYS A 234 -30.21 13.44 -9.29
N LYS A 235 -31.17 14.31 -9.65
CA LYS A 235 -30.92 15.74 -9.88
C LYS A 235 -30.78 16.55 -8.57
N THR A 236 -31.30 16.02 -7.47
CA THR A 236 -31.23 16.58 -6.12
C THR A 236 -30.23 15.78 -5.28
N ILE A 237 -29.18 16.46 -4.79
CA ILE A 237 -28.14 15.86 -3.93
C ILE A 237 -28.63 15.97 -2.47
N PRO A 238 -28.77 14.87 -1.71
CA PRO A 238 -29.08 14.95 -0.29
C PRO A 238 -27.90 15.60 0.47
N PRO A 239 -28.15 16.49 1.44
CA PRO A 239 -27.10 17.06 2.26
C PRO A 239 -26.47 15.98 3.14
N ASN A 240 -25.14 16.04 3.28
CA ASN A 240 -24.26 15.15 4.04
C ASN A 240 -23.67 13.99 3.23
N SER A 241 -22.49 14.24 2.65
CA SER A 241 -21.51 13.21 2.30
C SER A 241 -20.53 13.04 3.47
N PRO A 242 -20.17 11.80 3.86
CA PRO A 242 -19.09 11.59 4.80
C PRO A 242 -17.80 12.17 4.20
N THR A 243 -17.19 13.10 4.91
CA THR A 243 -15.83 13.59 4.63
C THR A 243 -14.88 12.82 5.54
N PRO A 244 -13.70 12.38 5.05
CA PRO A 244 -12.62 11.99 5.95
C PRO A 244 -12.44 13.11 6.96
N SER A 245 -12.56 12.78 8.24
CA SER A 245 -12.78 13.73 9.31
C SER A 245 -11.71 14.83 9.29
N LYS A 246 -12.14 16.10 9.30
CA LYS A 246 -11.30 17.21 9.76
C LYS A 246 -11.25 17.13 11.28
N THR A 247 -10.53 16.16 11.84
CA THR A 247 -10.22 16.16 13.26
C THR A 247 -9.21 17.28 13.55
N LYS A 248 -9.52 18.03 14.61
CA LYS A 248 -8.85 19.25 15.06
C LYS A 248 -7.34 19.04 15.23
N PRO A 249 -6.51 20.08 15.07
CA PRO A 249 -5.10 20.01 15.44
C PRO A 249 -5.00 19.59 16.91
N LEU A 250 -4.31 18.49 17.17
CA LEU A 250 -3.82 18.15 18.50
C LEU A 250 -2.84 19.26 18.90
N GLN A 251 -3.15 19.94 20.01
CA GLN A 251 -2.17 20.70 20.79
C GLN A 251 -1.15 19.76 21.41
#